data_AF-A0A1V5NDJ2-F1
#
_entry.id   AF-A0A1V5NDJ2-F1
#
_cell.length_a   1.000
_cell.length_b   1.000
_cell.length_c   1.000
_cell.angle_alpha   90.00
_cell.angle_beta   90.00
_cell.angle_gamma   90.00
#
_symmetry.space_group_name_H-M   'P 1'
#
loop_
_entity.id
_entity.type
_entity.pdbx_description
1 polymer ?
#
loop_
_entity_poly.entity_id
_entity_poly.type
_entity_poly.pdbx_seq_one_letter_code
_entity_poly.pdbx_strand_id
1 'polypeptide(L)'
;MKKLGILATALSNKIYLLDSPERARLHLAAVFTNNFTNHLLGIAMNLLDKHELPPELLEFLAISTVRNAFENGAFESQTGPAVRHDTRTIQRHLNALKSDKQAYEIYKLITNQLLRVHKKPKN
;
A
#
# COMPACT_ATOMS: atom_id res chain seq x y z
N MET A 1 19.39 15.72 -25.52
CA MET A 1 18.30 14.71 -25.56
C MET A 1 18.61 13.48 -26.42
N LYS A 2 19.17 13.62 -27.64
CA LYS A 2 19.39 12.47 -28.58
C LYS A 2 20.16 11.28 -27.98
N LYS A 3 21.25 11.50 -27.25
CA LYS A 3 22.06 10.43 -26.62
C LYS A 3 21.31 9.68 -25.51
N LEU A 4 20.58 10.40 -24.65
CA LEU A 4 19.81 9.79 -23.56
C LEU A 4 18.61 8.99 -24.09
N GLY A 5 17.96 9.49 -25.15
CA GLY A 5 16.90 8.76 -25.85
C GLY A 5 17.39 7.43 -26.42
N ILE A 6 18.53 7.44 -27.12
CA ILE A 6 19.14 6.21 -27.68
C ILE A 6 19.43 5.18 -26.57
N LEU A 7 20.02 5.61 -25.46
CA LEU A 7 20.28 4.71 -24.32
C LEU A 7 18.99 4.17 -23.71
N ALA A 8 17.98 5.02 -23.50
CA ALA A 8 16.69 4.60 -22.95
C ALA A 8 16.02 3.54 -23.83
N THR A 9 16.06 3.70 -25.16
CA THR A 9 15.50 2.72 -26.12
C THR A 9 16.28 1.41 -26.17
N ALA A 10 17.58 1.44 -25.90
CA ALA A 10 18.37 0.21 -25.78
C ALA A 10 18.03 -0.60 -24.51
N LEU A 11 17.48 0.04 -23.47
CA LEU A 11 17.18 -0.59 -22.18
C LEU A 11 15.70 -0.98 -22.01
N SER A 12 14.78 -0.26 -22.65
CA SER A 12 13.34 -0.47 -22.47
C SER A 12 12.55 -0.06 -23.71
N ASN A 13 11.52 -0.86 -24.03
CA ASN A 13 10.53 -0.53 -25.05
C ASN A 13 9.46 0.46 -24.56
N LYS A 14 9.46 0.80 -23.26
CA LYS A 14 8.53 1.75 -22.64
C LYS A 14 9.31 2.98 -22.17
N ILE A 15 9.21 4.07 -22.94
CA ILE A 15 9.89 5.33 -22.67
C ILE A 15 8.85 6.44 -22.66
N TYR A 16 8.89 7.28 -21.63
CA TYR A 16 8.01 8.43 -21.48
C TYR A 16 8.87 9.69 -21.33
N LEU A 17 8.64 10.67 -22.19
CA LEU A 17 9.27 11.99 -22.08
C LEU A 17 8.39 12.84 -21.16
N LEU A 18 8.99 13.32 -20.06
CA LEU A 18 8.29 14.09 -19.04
C LEU A 18 9.04 15.40 -18.76
N ASP A 19 8.32 16.50 -18.63
CA ASP A 19 8.84 17.77 -18.15
C ASP A 19 9.09 17.76 -16.62
N SER A 20 9.65 18.84 -16.08
CA SER A 20 9.98 18.89 -14.64
C SER A 20 8.74 18.77 -13.73
N PRO A 21 7.64 19.52 -13.96
CA PRO A 21 6.38 19.31 -13.23
C PRO A 21 5.82 17.88 -13.29
N GLU A 22 5.85 17.24 -14.47
CA GLU A 22 5.38 15.87 -14.66
C GLU A 22 6.25 14.87 -13.89
N ARG A 23 7.57 15.02 -13.95
CA ARG A 23 8.49 14.17 -13.17
C ARG A 23 8.28 14.33 -11.67
N ALA A 24 7.99 15.54 -11.18
CA ALA A 24 7.70 15.76 -9.78
C ALA A 24 6.40 15.05 -9.34
N ARG A 25 5.34 15.13 -10.15
CA ARG A 25 4.08 14.39 -9.90
C ARG A 25 4.29 12.88 -9.91
N LEU A 26 5.05 12.36 -10.89
CA LEU A 26 5.40 10.95 -10.96
C LEU A 26 6.19 10.51 -9.73
N HIS A 27 7.18 11.29 -9.31
CA HIS A 27 7.98 10.99 -8.13
C HIS A 27 7.13 10.91 -6.86
N LEU A 28 6.21 11.86 -6.66
CA LEU A 28 5.28 11.81 -5.54
C LEU A 28 4.43 10.53 -5.55
N ALA A 29 3.88 10.14 -6.70
CA ALA A 29 3.13 8.88 -6.83
C ALA A 29 4.01 7.65 -6.57
N ALA A 30 5.29 7.68 -6.99
CA ALA A 30 6.25 6.62 -6.74
C ALA A 30 6.58 6.46 -5.24
N VAL A 31 6.60 7.56 -4.47
CA VAL A 31 6.76 7.50 -3.00
C VAL A 31 5.64 6.70 -2.34
N PHE A 32 4.39 6.92 -2.76
CA PHE A 32 3.27 6.11 -2.28
C PHE A 32 3.38 4.64 -2.70
N THR A 33 3.73 4.42 -3.96
CA THR A 33 3.78 3.06 -4.55
C THR A 33 4.89 2.20 -3.94
N ASN A 34 6.06 2.79 -3.70
CA ASN A 34 7.24 2.06 -3.22
C ASN A 34 7.53 2.37 -1.75
N ASN A 35 7.92 3.60 -1.41
CA ASN A 35 8.43 3.91 -0.08
C ASN A 35 7.41 3.64 1.02
N PHE A 36 6.17 4.11 0.86
CA PHE A 36 5.13 3.89 1.85
C PHE A 36 4.68 2.43 1.89
N THR A 37 4.44 1.79 0.75
CA THR A 37 4.12 0.36 0.70
C THR A 37 5.18 -0.50 1.38
N ASN A 38 6.46 -0.25 1.10
CA ASN A 38 7.57 -0.98 1.72
C ASN A 38 7.63 -0.77 3.24
N HIS A 39 7.37 0.46 3.71
CA HIS A 39 7.29 0.72 5.15
C HIS A 39 6.15 -0.05 5.81
N LEU A 40 4.98 -0.14 5.18
CA LEU A 40 3.85 -0.93 5.67
C LEU A 40 4.18 -2.42 5.73
N LEU A 41 4.89 -2.96 4.73
CA LEU A 41 5.39 -4.33 4.76
C LEU A 41 6.37 -4.56 5.92
N GLY A 42 7.28 -3.61 6.18
CA GLY A 42 8.18 -3.67 7.33
C GLY A 42 7.45 -3.70 8.67
N ILE A 43 6.40 -2.89 8.84
CA ILE A 43 5.55 -2.96 10.04
C ILE A 43 4.91 -4.35 10.17
N ALA A 44 4.38 -4.90 9.07
CA ALA A 44 3.76 -6.23 9.09
C ALA A 44 4.76 -7.34 9.46
N MET A 45 5.99 -7.29 8.93
CA MET A 45 7.06 -8.23 9.28
C MET A 45 7.45 -8.11 10.76
N ASN A 46 7.58 -6.89 11.29
CA ASN A 46 7.85 -6.68 12.72
C ASN A 46 6.73 -7.22 13.64
N LEU A 47 5.47 -7.18 13.18
CA LEU A 47 4.36 -7.75 13.94
C LEU A 47 4.42 -9.29 13.97
N LEU A 48 4.86 -9.92 12.89
CA LEU A 48 5.09 -11.37 12.86
C LEU A 48 6.27 -11.79 13.73
N ASP A 49 7.36 -11.03 13.66
CA ASP A 49 8.60 -11.31 14.40
C ASP A 49 8.37 -11.33 15.93
N LYS A 50 7.54 -10.42 16.45
CA LYS A 50 7.11 -10.40 17.87
C LYS A 50 6.40 -11.68 18.33
N HIS A 51 5.92 -12.49 17.40
CA HIS A 51 5.24 -13.75 17.63
C HIS A 51 5.98 -14.95 17.02
N GLU A 52 7.25 -14.77 16.64
CA GLU A 52 8.11 -15.80 16.04
C GLU A 52 7.50 -16.44 14.78
N LEU A 53 6.74 -15.65 14.02
CA LEU A 53 6.09 -16.10 12.78
C LEU A 53 6.93 -15.77 11.55
N PRO A 54 7.06 -16.70 10.58
CA PRO A 54 7.86 -16.49 9.38
C PRO A 54 7.25 -15.43 8.43
N PRO A 55 8.04 -14.47 7.89
CA PRO A 55 7.56 -13.43 7.00
C PRO A 55 7.01 -13.96 5.67
N GLU A 56 7.42 -15.16 5.24
CA GLU A 56 6.96 -15.85 4.03
C GLU A 56 5.45 -16.09 4.06
N LEU A 57 4.82 -16.10 5.24
CA LEU A 57 3.37 -16.16 5.40
C LEU A 57 2.64 -14.99 4.73
N LEU A 58 3.32 -13.86 4.53
CA LEU A 58 2.75 -12.65 3.91
C LEU A 58 3.20 -12.43 2.47
N GLU A 59 4.20 -13.15 1.97
CA GLU A 59 4.79 -12.91 0.65
C GLU A 59 3.73 -13.05 -0.46
N PHE A 60 3.01 -14.17 -0.48
CA PHE A 60 1.94 -14.41 -1.45
C PHE A 60 0.83 -13.36 -1.35
N LEU A 61 0.47 -12.95 -0.13
CA LEU A 61 -0.55 -11.93 0.09
C LEU A 61 -0.10 -10.57 -0.44
N ALA A 62 1.15 -10.17 -0.19
CA ALA A 62 1.71 -8.91 -0.65
C ALA A 62 1.79 -8.85 -2.19
N ILE A 63 2.32 -9.90 -2.82
CA ILE A 63 2.42 -10.00 -4.28
C ILE A 63 1.02 -9.97 -4.91
N SER A 64 0.08 -10.75 -4.38
CA SER A 64 -1.29 -10.78 -4.89
C SER A 64 -1.98 -9.42 -4.72
N THR A 65 -1.75 -8.72 -3.61
CA THR A 65 -2.35 -7.39 -3.38
C THR A 65 -1.89 -6.38 -4.43
N VAL A 66 -0.57 -6.32 -4.69
CA VAL A 66 -0.02 -5.41 -5.71
C VAL A 66 -0.51 -5.79 -7.10
N ARG A 67 -0.51 -7.08 -7.44
CA ARG A 67 -1.00 -7.56 -8.75
C ARG A 67 -2.47 -7.18 -8.96
N ASN A 68 -3.33 -7.49 -8.00
CA ASN A 68 -4.76 -7.20 -8.08
C ASN A 68 -5.04 -5.70 -8.22
N ALA A 69 -4.23 -4.84 -7.58
CA ALA A 69 -4.37 -3.40 -7.70
C ALA A 69 -4.15 -2.89 -9.13
N PHE A 70 -3.21 -3.48 -9.88
CA PHE A 70 -2.95 -3.13 -11.28
C PHE A 70 -3.93 -3.80 -12.26
N GLU A 71 -4.43 -4.99 -11.94
CA GLU A 71 -5.33 -5.75 -12.82
C GLU A 71 -6.80 -5.31 -12.68
N ASN A 72 -7.26 -5.07 -11.46
CA ASN A 72 -8.67 -4.83 -11.15
C ASN A 72 -8.98 -3.42 -10.64
N GLY A 73 -7.95 -2.59 -10.43
CA GLY A 73 -8.05 -1.29 -9.78
C GLY A 73 -7.79 -1.37 -8.27
N ALA A 74 -6.98 -0.44 -7.76
CA ALA A 74 -6.50 -0.47 -6.38
C ALA A 74 -7.62 -0.25 -5.34
N PHE A 75 -8.56 0.66 -5.62
CA PHE A 75 -9.67 0.93 -4.71
C PHE A 75 -10.79 -0.12 -4.85
N GLU A 76 -10.98 -0.66 -6.05
CA GLU A 76 -11.99 -1.66 -6.38
C GLU A 76 -11.64 -3.03 -5.79
N SER A 77 -10.36 -3.39 -5.79
CA SER A 77 -9.84 -4.63 -5.19
C SER A 77 -9.59 -4.54 -3.68
N GLN A 78 -9.84 -3.38 -3.06
CA GLN A 78 -9.65 -3.18 -1.64
C GLN A 78 -10.61 -4.06 -0.82
N THR A 79 -10.07 -4.83 0.12
CA THR A 79 -10.84 -5.68 1.03
C THR A 79 -10.47 -5.41 2.49
N GLY A 80 -10.96 -6.25 3.41
CA GLY A 80 -10.62 -6.19 4.83
C GLY A 80 -11.75 -5.66 5.71
N PRO A 81 -11.50 -5.56 7.03
CA PRO A 81 -12.55 -5.22 8.00
C PRO A 81 -13.07 -3.79 7.84
N ALA A 82 -12.25 -2.84 7.36
CA ALA A 82 -12.70 -1.47 7.10
C ALA A 82 -13.76 -1.40 5.99
N VAL A 83 -13.51 -2.07 4.85
CA VAL A 83 -14.46 -2.11 3.72
C VAL A 83 -15.78 -2.78 4.12
N ARG A 84 -15.71 -3.84 4.94
CA ARG A 84 -16.90 -4.54 5.45
C ARG A 84 -17.54 -3.89 6.67
N HIS A 85 -16.98 -2.78 7.18
CA HIS A 85 -17.42 -2.10 8.41
C HIS A 85 -17.47 -3.03 9.64
N ASP A 86 -16.51 -3.97 9.73
CA ASP A 86 -16.35 -4.90 10.85
C ASP A 86 -15.62 -4.18 12.01
N THR A 87 -16.39 -3.41 12.77
CA THR A 87 -15.90 -2.61 13.91
C THR A 87 -15.33 -3.48 15.03
N ARG A 88 -15.84 -4.71 15.20
CA ARG A 88 -15.36 -5.64 16.22
C ARG A 88 -13.93 -6.07 15.92
N THR A 89 -13.64 -6.47 14.69
CA THR A 89 -12.28 -6.84 14.27
C THR A 89 -11.34 -5.64 14.34
N ILE A 90 -11.77 -4.45 13.88
CA ILE A 90 -10.98 -3.22 13.97
C ILE A 90 -10.60 -2.91 15.42
N GLN A 91 -11.55 -2.98 16.35
CA GLN A 91 -11.29 -2.69 17.76
C GLN A 91 -10.33 -3.70 18.38
N ARG A 92 -10.44 -4.98 17.99
CA ARG A 92 -9.50 -6.03 18.43
C ARG A 92 -8.08 -5.75 17.94
N HIS A 93 -7.90 -5.37 16.68
CA HIS A 93 -6.58 -5.01 16.15
C HIS A 93 -6.00 -3.78 16.85
N LEU A 94 -6.79 -2.73 17.05
CA LEU A 94 -6.37 -1.54 17.81
C LEU A 94 -5.93 -1.90 19.24
N ASN A 95 -6.65 -2.81 19.90
CA ASN A 95 -6.27 -3.29 21.22
C ASN A 95 -4.96 -4.07 21.21
N ALA A 96 -4.74 -4.93 20.21
CA ALA A 96 -3.50 -5.70 20.04
C ALA A 96 -2.28 -4.79 19.76
N LEU A 97 -2.50 -3.64 19.12
CA LEU A 97 -1.45 -2.68 18.79
C LEU A 97 -1.15 -1.68 19.91
N LYS A 98 -1.82 -1.73 21.07
CA LYS A 98 -1.68 -0.71 22.14
C LYS A 98 -0.25 -0.50 22.63
N SER A 99 0.57 -1.55 22.64
CA SER A 99 1.98 -1.49 23.05
C SER A 99 2.91 -0.97 21.96
N ASP A 100 2.45 -0.89 20.70
CA ASP A 100 3.19 -0.37 19.56
C ASP A 100 2.51 0.90 19.04
N LYS A 101 2.88 2.04 19.64
CA LYS A 101 2.24 3.33 19.36
C LYS A 101 2.32 3.73 17.88
N GLN A 102 3.45 3.47 17.22
CA GLN A 102 3.64 3.83 15.82
C GLN A 102 2.73 3.00 14.90
N ALA A 103 2.72 1.68 15.07
CA ALA A 103 1.85 0.81 14.30
C ALA A 103 0.36 1.11 14.57
N TYR A 104 0.00 1.41 15.82
CA TYR A 104 -1.34 1.82 16.21
C TYR A 104 -1.81 3.07 15.47
N GLU A 105 -0.99 4.12 15.44
CA GLU A 105 -1.33 5.40 14.79
C GLU A 105 -1.50 5.24 13.28
N ILE A 106 -0.60 4.51 12.63
CA ILE A 106 -0.67 4.22 11.19
C ILE A 106 -1.91 3.38 10.88
N TYR A 107 -2.15 2.31 11.64
CA TYR A 107 -3.32 1.46 11.46
C TYR A 107 -4.63 2.25 11.59
N LYS A 108 -4.74 3.09 12.63
CA LYS A 108 -5.91 3.94 12.88
C LYS A 108 -6.12 4.93 11.73
N LEU A 109 -5.06 5.61 11.29
CA LEU A 109 -5.14 6.60 10.21
C LEU A 109 -5.62 5.96 8.90
N ILE A 110 -4.98 4.87 8.46
CA ILE A 110 -5.32 4.19 7.21
C ILE A 110 -6.73 3.60 7.29
N THR A 111 -7.08 2.93 8.40
CA THR A 111 -8.43 2.36 8.59
C THR A 111 -9.52 3.44 8.49
N ASN A 112 -9.29 4.62 9.09
CA ASN A 112 -10.24 5.73 8.98
C ASN A 112 -10.37 6.26 7.55
N GLN A 113 -9.28 6.29 6.77
CA GLN A 113 -9.34 6.67 5.36
C GLN A 113 -10.13 5.62 4.55
N LEU A 114 -9.86 4.33 4.77
CA LEU A 114 -10.60 3.24 4.12
C LEU A 114 -12.10 3.29 4.40
N LEU A 115 -12.50 3.55 5.66
CA LEU A 115 -13.91 3.72 6.04
C LEU A 115 -14.57 4.92 5.34
N ARG A 116 -13.81 6.00 5.06
CA ARG A 116 -14.31 7.20 4.36
C ARG A 116 -14.44 6.99 2.86
N VAL A 117 -13.54 6.23 2.25
CA VAL A 117 -13.59 5.88 0.83
C VAL A 117 -14.74 4.91 0.57
N HIS A 118 -14.90 3.90 1.42
CA HIS A 118 -15.92 2.84 1.29
C HIS A 118 -17.15 3.07 2.16
N LYS A 119 -17.71 4.29 2.17
CA LYS A 119 -18.91 4.61 2.95
C LYS A 119 -20.03 3.59 2.68
N LYS A 120 -20.72 3.16 3.74
CA LYS A 120 -21.94 2.36 3.58
C LYS A 120 -22.90 3.12 2.65
N PRO A 121 -23.56 2.44 1.70
CA PRO A 121 -24.69 3.04 1.01
C PRO A 121 -25.69 3.53 2.07
N LYS A 122 -26.23 4.73 1.87
CA LYS A 122 -27.33 5.21 2.70
C LYS A 122 -28.52 4.29 2.43
N ASN A 123 -28.92 3.53 3.45
CA ASN A 123 -30.23 2.88 3.48
C ASN A 123 -31.32 3.95 3.57
#